data_AF-A0A944N3E3-F1
#
_entry.id   AF-A0A944N3E3-F1
#
_cell.length_a   1.000
_cell.length_b   1.000
_cell.length_c   1.000
_cell.angle_alpha   90.00
_cell.angle_beta   90.00
_cell.angle_gamma   90.00
#
_symmetry.space_group_name_H-M   'P 1'
#
loop_
_entity.id
_entity.type
_entity.pdbx_description
1 polymer ?
#
loop_
_entity_poly.entity_id
_entity_poly.type
_entity_poly.pdbx_seq_one_letter_code
_entity_poly.pdbx_strand_id
1 'polypeptide(L)'
;MQLLINMLQGRMLEHIKQRVSNYYNIEPEALNDEFSVSLIEVFAEIFGLFRHKFEEMPWLVNKIASRIVEVETRNGSKTEKRINQLYLSIFCKYFEYKNIEKIISTLQTDPRIQRAIISAIPSAVPS
;
A
#
# COMPACT_ATOMS: atom_id res chain seq x y z
N MET A 1 -20.75 -5.90 1.42
CA MET A 1 -19.80 -5.42 0.39
C MET A 1 -18.83 -4.37 0.95
N GLN A 2 -19.32 -3.32 1.60
CA GLN A 2 -18.47 -2.23 2.13
C GLN A 2 -17.32 -2.70 3.04
N LEU A 3 -17.56 -3.68 3.91
CA LEU A 3 -16.53 -4.25 4.78
C LEU A 3 -15.35 -4.82 3.99
N LEU A 4 -15.62 -5.58 2.92
CA LEU A 4 -14.58 -6.20 2.10
C LEU A 4 -13.76 -5.16 1.33
N ILE A 5 -14.42 -4.09 0.86
CA ILE A 5 -13.74 -2.95 0.24
C ILE A 5 -12.79 -2.30 1.24
N ASN A 6 -13.25 -2.03 2.47
CA ASN A 6 -12.42 -1.42 3.51
C ASN A 6 -11.24 -2.33 3.88
N MET A 7 -11.46 -3.64 4.00
CA MET A 7 -10.40 -4.61 4.25
C MET A 7 -9.36 -4.61 3.13
N LEU A 8 -9.82 -4.59 1.86
CA LEU A 8 -8.93 -4.56 0.72
C LEU A 8 -8.11 -3.26 0.68
N GLN A 9 -8.74 -2.12 0.92
CA GLN A 9 -8.05 -0.83 1.03
C GLN A 9 -6.97 -0.87 2.14
N GLY A 10 -7.32 -1.40 3.32
CA GLY A 10 -6.36 -1.58 4.41
C GLY A 10 -5.17 -2.48 4.05
N ARG A 11 -5.41 -3.62 3.39
CA ARG A 11 -4.32 -4.52 2.94
C ARG A 11 -3.41 -3.86 1.91
N MET A 12 -3.96 -3.02 1.04
CA MET A 12 -3.17 -2.27 0.06
C MET A 12 -2.28 -1.24 0.74
N LEU A 13 -2.79 -0.49 1.72
CA LEU A 13 -1.98 0.44 2.53
C LEU A 13 -0.87 -0.29 3.29
N GLU A 14 -1.20 -1.42 3.90
CA GLU A 14 -0.24 -2.24 4.64
C GLU A 14 0.90 -2.71 3.73
N HIS A 15 0.58 -3.15 2.51
CA HIS A 15 1.59 -3.52 1.53
C HIS A 15 2.50 -2.34 1.18
N ILE A 16 1.95 -1.13 1.02
CA ILE A 16 2.77 0.07 0.75
C ILE A 16 3.66 0.41 1.93
N LYS A 17 3.12 0.35 3.16
CA LYS A 17 3.88 0.55 4.39
C LYS A 17 5.08 -0.39 4.45
N GLN A 18 4.87 -1.69 4.23
CA GLN A 18 5.94 -2.69 4.15
C GLN A 18 6.97 -2.37 3.05
N ARG A 19 6.52 -1.90 1.89
CA ARG A 19 7.42 -1.52 0.79
C ARG A 19 8.29 -0.31 1.14
N VAL A 20 7.72 0.69 1.81
CA VAL A 20 8.47 1.86 2.31
C VAL A 20 9.46 1.42 3.38
N SER A 21 9.03 0.63 4.35
CA SER A 21 9.88 0.03 5.38
C SER A 21 11.08 -0.71 4.78
N ASN A 22 10.84 -1.64 3.85
CA ASN A 22 11.91 -2.41 3.21
C ASN A 22 12.85 -1.52 2.40
N TYR A 23 12.34 -0.46 1.75
CA TYR A 23 13.15 0.45 0.95
C TYR A 23 14.11 1.27 1.81
N TYR A 24 13.64 1.74 2.97
CA TYR A 24 14.45 2.54 3.90
C TYR A 24 15.15 1.72 4.99
N ASN A 25 15.00 0.38 4.98
CA ASN A 25 15.50 -0.52 6.00
C ASN A 25 15.01 -0.15 7.42
N ILE A 26 13.71 0.11 7.53
CA ILE A 26 13.00 0.51 8.75
C ILE A 26 12.07 -0.64 9.17
N GLU A 27 12.00 -0.95 10.45
CA GLU A 27 10.97 -1.88 10.97
C GLU A 27 9.56 -1.30 10.75
N PRO A 28 8.60 -2.05 10.20
CA PRO A 28 7.24 -1.56 9.95
C PRO A 28 6.57 -0.89 11.15
N GLU A 29 6.88 -1.34 12.37
CA GLU A 29 6.35 -0.82 13.63
C GLU A 29 6.93 0.56 13.98
N ALA A 30 8.08 0.95 13.42
CA ALA A 30 8.69 2.26 13.63
C ALA A 30 7.98 3.37 12.83
N LEU A 31 7.26 3.02 11.76
CA LEU A 31 6.38 3.95 11.05
C LEU A 31 5.10 4.17 11.86
N ASN A 32 4.99 5.37 12.42
CA ASN A 32 3.96 5.77 13.37
C ASN A 32 2.55 5.96 12.76
N ASP A 33 1.58 6.29 13.62
CA ASP A 33 0.20 6.56 13.21
C ASP A 33 0.10 7.75 12.24
N GLU A 34 0.96 8.77 12.39
CA GLU A 34 0.99 9.93 11.48
C GLU A 34 1.34 9.51 10.04
N PHE A 35 2.27 8.57 9.87
CA PHE A 35 2.56 7.98 8.56
C PHE A 35 1.33 7.28 7.98
N SER A 36 0.63 6.50 8.80
CA SER A 36 -0.53 5.72 8.38
C SER A 36 -1.71 6.63 8.01
N VAL A 37 -1.96 7.69 8.79
CA VAL A 37 -2.96 8.73 8.48
C VAL A 37 -2.60 9.46 7.19
N SER A 38 -1.34 9.87 7.04
CA SER A 38 -0.88 10.55 5.82
C SER A 38 -1.04 9.65 4.59
N LEU A 39 -0.73 8.35 4.71
CA LEU A 39 -1.01 7.38 3.66
C LEU A 39 -2.50 7.29 3.32
N ILE A 40 -3.39 7.22 4.32
CA ILE A 40 -4.84 7.19 4.07
C ILE A 40 -5.30 8.43 3.29
N GLU A 41 -4.82 9.61 3.66
CA GLU A 41 -5.16 10.87 2.98
C GLU A 41 -4.68 10.87 1.52
N VAL A 42 -3.43 10.46 1.28
CA VAL A 42 -2.86 10.34 -0.07
C VAL A 42 -3.66 9.36 -0.93
N PHE A 43 -4.08 8.25 -0.33
CA PHE A 43 -4.86 7.23 -1.02
C PHE A 43 -6.36 7.53 -1.05
N ALA A 44 -6.86 8.59 -0.41
CA ALA A 44 -8.30 8.83 -0.30
C ALA A 44 -8.96 9.04 -1.68
N GLU A 45 -8.36 9.87 -2.53
CA GLU A 45 -8.82 10.09 -3.91
C GLU A 45 -8.77 8.80 -4.74
N ILE A 46 -7.71 8.03 -4.54
CA ILE A 46 -7.40 6.79 -5.24
C ILE A 46 -8.36 5.68 -4.82
N PHE A 47 -8.73 5.63 -3.54
CA PHE A 47 -9.76 4.78 -2.99
C PHE A 47 -11.16 5.21 -3.39
N GLY A 48 -11.39 6.50 -3.66
CA GLY A 48 -12.59 7.00 -4.31
C GLY A 48 -12.78 6.37 -5.70
N LEU A 49 -11.74 6.42 -6.55
CA LEU A 49 -11.76 5.77 -7.87
C LEU A 49 -11.98 4.26 -7.77
N PHE A 50 -11.31 3.62 -6.81
CA PHE A 50 -11.43 2.19 -6.59
C PHE A 50 -12.85 1.79 -6.17
N ARG A 51 -13.45 2.56 -5.27
CA ARG A 51 -14.84 2.35 -4.84
C ARG A 51 -15.79 2.51 -6.01
N HIS A 52 -15.59 3.52 -6.85
CA HIS A 52 -16.42 3.71 -8.04
C HIS A 52 -16.32 2.51 -9.01
N LYS A 53 -15.11 1.99 -9.26
CA LYS A 53 -14.94 0.77 -10.07
C LYS A 53 -15.58 -0.48 -9.43
N PHE A 54 -15.66 -0.54 -8.11
CA PHE A 54 -16.34 -1.62 -7.40
C PHE A 54 -17.86 -1.51 -7.40
N GLU A 55 -18.39 -0.29 -7.45
CA GLU A 55 -19.82 -0.06 -7.68
C GLU A 55 -20.20 -0.50 -9.10
N GLU A 56 -19.37 -0.18 -10.10
CA GLU A 56 -19.57 -0.63 -11.49
C GLU A 56 -19.39 -2.15 -11.65
N MET A 57 -18.42 -2.73 -10.94
CA MET A 57 -18.06 -4.14 -11.05
C MET A 57 -17.92 -4.82 -9.68
N PRO A 58 -19.03 -5.12 -8.98
CA PRO A 58 -18.98 -5.64 -7.60
C PRO A 58 -18.23 -6.97 -7.45
N TRP A 59 -18.24 -7.81 -8.49
CA TRP A 59 -17.51 -9.08 -8.50
C TRP A 59 -15.98 -8.90 -8.45
N LEU A 60 -15.48 -7.72 -8.81
CA LEU A 60 -14.05 -7.44 -8.86
C LEU A 60 -13.43 -7.44 -7.46
N VAL A 61 -14.16 -6.97 -6.44
CA VAL A 61 -13.71 -6.97 -5.04
C VAL A 61 -13.35 -8.39 -4.60
N ASN A 62 -14.26 -9.33 -4.83
CA ASN A 62 -14.06 -10.74 -4.49
C ASN A 62 -12.88 -11.33 -5.26
N LYS A 63 -12.77 -11.04 -6.56
CA LYS A 63 -11.66 -11.53 -7.40
C LYS A 63 -10.30 -11.06 -6.91
N ILE A 64 -10.20 -9.79 -6.52
CA ILE A 64 -8.94 -9.23 -6.00
C ILE A 64 -8.64 -9.85 -4.62
N ALA A 65 -9.63 -9.87 -3.73
CA ALA A 65 -9.47 -10.44 -2.38
C ALA A 65 -9.02 -11.90 -2.41
N SER A 66 -9.70 -12.75 -3.20
CA SER A 66 -9.32 -14.17 -3.34
C SER A 66 -7.91 -14.33 -3.87
N ARG A 67 -7.47 -13.48 -4.79
CA ARG A 67 -6.14 -13.56 -5.37
C ARG A 67 -5.04 -13.10 -4.41
N ILE A 68 -5.33 -12.10 -3.57
CA ILE A 68 -4.43 -11.71 -2.48
C ILE A 68 -4.27 -12.88 -1.50
N VAL A 69 -5.37 -13.46 -1.04
CA VAL A 69 -5.33 -14.63 -0.14
C VAL A 69 -4.55 -15.78 -0.76
N GLU A 70 -4.78 -16.11 -2.03
CA GLU A 70 -4.07 -17.19 -2.72
C GLU A 70 -2.55 -16.96 -2.76
N VAL A 71 -2.11 -15.72 -3.00
CA VAL A 71 -0.69 -15.40 -3.14
C VAL A 71 -0.01 -15.24 -1.78
N GLU A 72 -0.66 -14.62 -0.80
CA GLU A 72 -0.09 -14.39 0.54
C GLU A 72 -0.02 -15.66 1.40
N THR A 73 -0.90 -16.63 1.17
CA THR A 73 -0.93 -17.90 1.93
C THR A 73 0.00 -18.99 1.38
N ARG A 74 0.60 -18.80 0.20
CA ARG A 74 1.54 -19.77 -0.36
C ARG A 74 2.92 -19.62 0.27
N ASN A 75 3.37 -20.66 0.98
CA ASN A 75 4.70 -20.75 1.58
C ASN A 75 5.81 -20.92 0.52
N GLY A 76 6.83 -20.05 0.54
CA GLY A 76 8.05 -20.22 -0.27
C GLY A 76 8.96 -18.98 -0.34
N SER A 77 10.24 -19.17 -0.63
CA SER A 77 11.24 -18.08 -0.77
C SER A 77 10.99 -17.14 -1.96
N LYS A 78 10.08 -17.48 -2.88
CA LYS A 78 9.64 -16.62 -4.00
C LYS A 78 8.37 -15.81 -3.68
N THR A 79 7.90 -15.84 -2.43
CA THR A 79 6.62 -15.26 -2.02
C THR A 79 6.65 -13.73 -2.05
N GLU A 80 7.69 -13.06 -1.58
CA GLU A 80 7.73 -11.59 -1.59
C GLU A 80 7.70 -10.99 -3.01
N LYS A 81 8.52 -11.52 -3.94
CA LYS A 81 8.51 -11.08 -5.34
C LYS A 81 7.14 -11.25 -5.99
N ARG A 82 6.45 -12.36 -5.69
CA ARG A 82 5.10 -12.63 -6.20
C ARG A 82 4.05 -11.71 -5.59
N ILE A 83 4.13 -11.45 -4.29
CA ILE A 83 3.28 -10.49 -3.60
C ILE A 83 3.46 -9.10 -4.23
N ASN A 84 4.71 -8.64 -4.37
CA ASN A 84 5.03 -7.34 -4.99
C ASN A 84 4.47 -7.24 -6.41
N GLN A 85 4.61 -8.29 -7.23
CA GLN A 85 4.06 -8.33 -8.58
C GLN A 85 2.52 -8.32 -8.60
N LEU A 86 1.88 -9.02 -7.67
CA LEU A 86 0.42 -9.02 -7.55
C LEU A 86 -0.09 -7.61 -7.24
N TYR A 87 0.43 -6.99 -6.19
CA TYR A 87 -0.01 -5.65 -5.78
C TYR A 87 0.27 -4.62 -6.87
N LEU A 88 1.46 -4.65 -7.51
CA LEU A 88 1.74 -3.80 -8.66
C LEU A 88 0.73 -4.01 -9.80
N SER A 89 0.38 -5.27 -10.10
CA SER A 89 -0.64 -5.56 -11.11
C SER A 89 -2.02 -5.03 -10.73
N ILE A 90 -2.41 -5.10 -9.44
CA ILE A 90 -3.68 -4.55 -8.96
C ILE A 90 -3.66 -3.01 -9.11
N PHE A 91 -2.58 -2.36 -8.67
CA PHE A 91 -2.37 -0.92 -8.83
C PHE A 91 -2.47 -0.50 -10.29
N CYS A 92 -1.66 -1.08 -11.19
CA CYS A 92 -1.64 -0.67 -12.59
C CYS A 92 -2.98 -0.94 -13.30
N LYS A 93 -3.61 -2.08 -13.04
CA LYS A 93 -4.80 -2.50 -13.78
C LYS A 93 -6.07 -1.75 -13.34
N TYR A 94 -6.15 -1.40 -12.06
CA TYR A 94 -7.40 -0.92 -11.48
C TYR A 94 -7.29 0.49 -10.87
N PHE A 95 -6.08 0.99 -10.61
CA PHE A 95 -5.89 2.37 -10.16
C PHE A 95 -5.40 3.30 -11.26
N GLU A 96 -5.12 2.81 -12.47
CA GLU A 96 -4.63 3.61 -13.59
C GLU A 96 -3.24 4.23 -13.32
N TYR A 97 -2.38 4.22 -14.34
CA TYR A 97 -0.97 4.59 -14.19
C TYR A 97 -0.77 6.03 -13.70
N LYS A 98 -1.65 6.96 -14.09
CA LYS A 98 -1.64 8.37 -13.67
C LYS A 98 -1.73 8.54 -12.15
N ASN A 99 -2.44 7.64 -11.47
CA ASN A 99 -2.58 7.72 -10.02
C ASN A 99 -1.37 7.14 -9.30
N ILE A 100 -0.65 6.18 -9.90
CA ILE A 100 0.59 5.63 -9.34
C ILE A 100 1.69 6.69 -9.31
N GLU A 101 1.86 7.47 -10.38
CA GLU A 101 2.83 8.58 -10.39
C GLU A 101 2.49 9.62 -9.32
N LYS A 102 1.20 9.95 -9.16
CA LYS A 102 0.71 10.86 -8.11
C LYS A 102 0.95 10.32 -6.70
N ILE A 103 0.80 9.00 -6.49
CA ILE A 103 1.17 8.34 -5.23
C ILE A 103 2.65 8.55 -4.96
N ILE A 104 3.51 8.18 -5.92
CA ILE A 104 4.96 8.24 -5.74
C ILE A 104 5.41 9.67 -5.45
N SER A 105 4.91 10.63 -6.24
CA SER A 105 5.19 12.05 -6.03
C SER A 105 4.80 12.47 -4.62
N THR A 106 3.58 12.15 -4.17
CA THR A 106 3.11 12.57 -2.85
C THR A 106 3.87 11.89 -1.72
N LEU A 107 4.21 10.61 -1.85
CA LEU A 107 5.07 9.91 -0.90
C LEU A 107 6.41 10.62 -0.73
N GLN A 108 6.97 11.16 -1.81
CA GLN A 108 8.25 11.86 -1.82
C GLN A 108 8.18 13.33 -1.37
N THR A 109 7.05 14.00 -1.58
CA THR A 109 6.91 15.45 -1.32
C THR A 109 6.10 15.80 -0.08
N ASP A 110 5.28 14.89 0.46
CA ASP A 110 4.49 15.18 1.67
C ASP A 110 5.42 15.29 2.90
N PRO A 111 5.47 16.46 3.57
CA PRO A 111 6.39 16.66 4.69
C PRO A 111 6.12 15.76 5.89
N ARG A 112 4.87 15.34 6.13
CA ARG A 112 4.52 14.46 7.25
C ARG A 112 5.03 13.06 6.98
N ILE A 113 4.82 12.56 5.77
CA ILE A 113 5.34 11.25 5.33
C ILE A 113 6.86 11.24 5.42
N GLN A 114 7.52 12.25 4.87
CA GLN A 114 8.98 12.34 4.90
C GLN A 114 9.52 12.46 6.33
N ARG A 115 8.89 13.27 7.19
CA ARG A 115 9.28 13.35 8.61
C ARG A 115 9.13 12.01 9.32
N ALA A 116 8.01 11.32 9.13
CA ALA A 116 7.78 10.03 9.77
C ALA A 116 8.79 8.98 9.30
N ILE A 117 9.15 8.96 8.02
CA ILE A 117 10.24 8.11 7.49
C ILE A 117 11.56 8.49 8.17
N ILE A 118 11.96 9.76 8.13
CA ILE A 118 13.25 10.22 8.70
C ILE A 118 13.36 9.89 10.19
N SER A 119 12.30 10.11 10.96
CA SER A 119 12.27 9.79 12.40
C SER A 119 12.35 8.29 12.68
N ALA A 120 11.95 7.44 11.74
CA ALA A 120 11.97 6.00 11.87
C ALA A 120 13.27 5.36 11.34
N ILE A 121 14.07 6.08 10.55
CA ILE A 121 15.41 5.64 10.16
C ILE A 121 16.26 5.55 11.43
N PRO A 122 16.85 4.38 11.73
CA PRO A 122 17.78 4.27 12.84
C PRO A 122 18.91 5.28 12.64
N SER A 123 19.04 6.25 13.55
CA SER A 123 20.22 7.10 13.59
C SER A 123 21.42 6.19 13.68
N ALA A 124 22.29 6.21 12.67
CA ALA A 124 23.60 5.57 12.77
C ALA A 124 24.31 6.26 13.94
N VAL A 125 24.28 5.64 15.12
CA VAL A 125 25.10 6.06 16.25
C VAL A 125 26.54 5.87 15.77
N PRO A 126 27.35 6.94 15.62
CA PRO A 126 28.77 6.78 15.36
C PRO A 126 29.33 6.02 16.57
N SER A 127 29.93 4.87 16.31
CA SER A 127 30.68 4.10 17.31
C SER A 127 31.87 4.89 17.83
#